data_AF-A0A7C4X3B8-F1
#
_entry.id   AF-A0A7C4X3B8-F1
#
_cell.length_a   1.000
_cell.length_b   1.000
_cell.length_c   1.000
_cell.angle_alpha   90.00
_cell.angle_beta   90.00
_cell.angle_gamma   90.00
#
_symmetry.space_group_name_H-M   'P 1'
#
loop_
_entity.id
_entity.type
_entity.pdbx_description
1 polymer ?
#
loop_
_entity_poly.entity_id
_entity_poly.type
_entity_poly.pdbx_seq_one_letter_code
_entity_poly.pdbx_strand_id
1 'polypeptide(L)'
;EKFGSGGEALLYYIGLDMGVKAAESHKKMAEVLGLREPDEITRILGASIFTSTGWGSMQIEEFTLNPHHAVVTVCNNFECEIAPASKQPYGQLTRGLIAGYLSHLLGLEMEVNETECVARGDPHCRFECKPRK
;
A
#
# COMPACT_ATOMS: atom_id res chain seq x y z
N GLU A 1 -5.37 16.95 14.93
CA GLU A 1 -5.35 18.40 15.24
C GLU A 1 -4.00 18.96 15.70
N LYS A 2 -3.21 18.30 16.58
CA LYS A 2 -1.93 18.86 17.08
C LYS A 2 -0.82 19.08 16.03
N PHE A 3 -0.74 18.19 15.03
CA PHE A 3 0.35 18.21 14.03
C PHE A 3 -0.12 18.56 12.61
N GLY A 4 -1.42 18.77 12.40
CA GLY A 4 -2.01 19.06 11.08
C GLY A 4 -1.46 18.16 9.96
N SER A 5 -1.17 18.76 8.80
CA SER A 5 -0.55 18.09 7.65
C SER A 5 0.86 17.55 7.92
N GLY A 6 1.56 18.03 8.95
CA GLY A 6 2.82 17.45 9.39
C GLY A 6 2.65 16.03 9.93
N GLY A 7 1.52 15.74 10.59
CA GLY A 7 1.18 14.39 11.03
C GLY A 7 0.91 13.45 9.85
N GLU A 8 0.23 13.94 8.81
CA GLU A 8 -0.02 13.18 7.57
C GLU A 8 1.28 12.82 6.86
N ALA A 9 2.20 13.79 6.72
CA ALA A 9 3.52 13.54 6.14
C ALA A 9 4.32 12.54 6.97
N LEU A 10 4.28 12.65 8.30
CA LEU A 10 4.95 11.71 9.20
C LEU A 10 4.41 10.28 9.01
N LEU A 11 3.09 10.09 9.00
CA LEU A 11 2.46 8.79 8.77
C LEU A 11 2.86 8.19 7.43
N TYR A 12 2.87 9.01 6.36
CA TYR A 12 3.32 8.56 5.05
C TYR A 12 4.76 8.02 5.07
N TYR A 13 5.70 8.74 5.67
CA TYR A 13 7.10 8.30 5.71
C TYR A 13 7.34 7.11 6.63
N ILE A 14 6.58 7.00 7.74
CA ILE A 14 6.58 5.78 8.57
C ILE A 14 6.13 4.59 7.69
N GLY A 15 5.03 4.75 6.97
CA GLY A 15 4.51 3.71 6.06
C GLY A 15 5.52 3.35 4.99
N LEU A 16 6.16 4.34 4.37
CA LEU A 16 7.18 4.15 3.34
C LEU A 16 8.31 3.24 3.83
N ASP A 17 8.89 3.54 4.99
CA ASP A 17 9.99 2.74 5.55
C ASP A 17 9.53 1.32 5.93
N MET A 18 8.33 1.21 6.51
CA MET A 18 7.70 -0.09 6.78
C MET A 18 7.52 -0.92 5.50
N GLY A 19 7.07 -0.29 4.42
CA GLY A 19 6.90 -0.93 3.11
C GLY A 19 8.22 -1.46 2.55
N VAL A 20 9.29 -0.66 2.63
CA VAL A 20 10.64 -1.08 2.22
C VAL A 20 11.08 -2.31 3.02
N LYS A 21 10.94 -2.28 4.36
CA LYS A 21 11.33 -3.41 5.23
C LYS A 21 10.48 -4.65 5.00
N ALA A 22 9.19 -4.48 4.74
CA ALA A 22 8.31 -5.57 4.35
C ALA A 22 8.76 -6.19 3.02
N ALA A 23 9.10 -5.39 2.00
CA ALA A 23 9.57 -5.90 0.72
C ALA A 23 10.92 -6.64 0.86
N GLU A 24 11.87 -6.14 1.66
CA GLU A 24 13.12 -6.84 1.96
C GLU A 24 12.87 -8.22 2.58
N SER A 25 11.97 -8.28 3.57
CA SER A 25 11.59 -9.54 4.23
C SER A 25 10.87 -10.50 3.28
N HIS A 26 9.92 -9.98 2.50
CA HIS A 26 9.11 -10.78 1.58
C HIS A 26 9.95 -11.31 0.42
N LYS A 27 10.97 -10.59 -0.05
CA LYS A 27 11.95 -11.12 -1.03
C LYS A 27 12.69 -12.35 -0.50
N LYS A 28 13.14 -12.32 0.75
CA LYS A 28 13.80 -13.47 1.38
C LYS A 28 12.86 -14.67 1.52
N MET A 29 11.60 -14.42 1.89
CA MET A 29 10.58 -15.48 1.94
C MET A 29 10.27 -16.04 0.55
N ALA A 30 10.17 -15.16 -0.45
CA ALA A 30 9.93 -15.52 -1.84
C ALA A 30 11.03 -16.45 -2.38
N GLU A 31 12.30 -16.18 -2.07
CA GLU A 31 13.43 -17.05 -2.44
C GLU A 31 13.26 -18.48 -1.89
N VAL A 32 12.86 -18.61 -0.62
CA VAL A 32 12.63 -19.92 0.02
C VAL A 32 11.44 -20.65 -0.60
N LEU A 33 10.39 -19.90 -0.97
CA LEU A 33 9.17 -20.43 -1.57
C LEU A 33 9.27 -20.65 -3.08
N GLY A 34 10.37 -20.23 -3.71
CA GLY A 34 10.55 -20.29 -5.17
C GLY A 34 9.70 -19.28 -5.95
N LEU A 35 9.17 -18.25 -5.29
CA LEU A 35 8.41 -17.17 -5.94
C LEU A 35 9.39 -16.18 -6.58
N ARG A 36 9.18 -15.87 -7.87
CA ARG A 36 10.09 -14.98 -8.63
C ARG A 36 9.38 -13.76 -9.19
N GLU A 37 8.12 -13.89 -9.56
CA GLU A 37 7.38 -12.81 -10.20
C GLU A 37 6.96 -11.77 -9.16
N PRO A 38 7.22 -10.47 -9.38
CA PRO A 38 6.83 -9.41 -8.45
C PRO A 38 5.32 -9.39 -8.15
N ASP A 39 4.48 -9.72 -9.13
CA ASP A 39 3.03 -9.83 -8.94
C ASP A 39 2.69 -10.95 -7.95
N GLU A 40 3.25 -12.15 -8.12
CA GLU A 40 3.05 -13.28 -7.21
C GLU A 40 3.54 -12.95 -5.80
N ILE A 41 4.70 -12.32 -5.66
CA ILE A 41 5.24 -11.88 -4.36
C ILE A 41 4.27 -10.89 -3.70
N THR A 42 3.75 -9.94 -4.46
CA THR A 42 2.82 -8.92 -3.96
C THR A 42 1.48 -9.55 -3.54
N ARG A 43 0.92 -10.45 -4.35
CA ARG A 43 -0.36 -11.12 -4.05
C ARG A 43 -0.24 -12.13 -2.91
N ILE A 44 0.76 -13.00 -2.95
CA ILE A 44 0.88 -14.13 -2.02
C ILE A 44 1.46 -13.67 -0.69
N LEU A 45 2.51 -12.85 -0.69
CA LEU A 45 3.16 -12.40 0.54
C LEU A 45 2.65 -11.02 0.97
N GLY A 46 2.68 -10.03 0.07
CA GLY A 46 2.25 -8.67 0.37
C GLY A 46 0.81 -8.61 0.91
N ALA A 47 -0.17 -8.97 0.07
CA ALA A 47 -1.59 -8.87 0.41
C ALA A 47 -2.01 -9.83 1.53
N SER A 48 -1.49 -11.07 1.54
CA SER A 48 -1.85 -12.03 2.60
C SER A 48 -1.32 -11.63 3.97
N ILE A 49 -0.09 -11.10 4.06
CA ILE A 49 0.50 -10.68 5.35
C ILE A 49 -0.12 -9.37 5.82
N PHE A 50 -0.37 -8.44 4.89
CA PHE A 50 -1.16 -7.23 5.19
C PHE A 50 -2.53 -7.60 5.79
N THR A 51 -3.22 -8.56 5.17
CA THR A 51 -4.54 -9.00 5.63
C THR A 51 -4.47 -9.75 6.95
N SER A 52 -3.51 -10.67 7.12
CA SER A 52 -3.40 -11.49 8.33
C SER A 52 -3.00 -10.69 9.57
N THR A 53 -2.34 -9.54 9.39
CA THR A 53 -1.99 -8.62 10.47
C THR A 53 -3.12 -7.67 10.87
N GLY A 54 -4.28 -7.75 10.19
CA GLY A 54 -5.49 -6.99 10.55
C GLY A 54 -5.53 -5.55 10.03
N TRP A 55 -4.70 -5.21 9.04
CA TRP A 55 -4.68 -3.86 8.44
C TRP A 55 -5.86 -3.61 7.50
N GLY A 56 -6.52 -4.67 7.06
CA GLY A 56 -7.63 -4.65 6.10
C GLY A 56 -7.51 -5.79 5.12
N SER A 57 -8.56 -6.08 4.36
CA SER A 57 -8.54 -7.10 3.33
C SER A 57 -7.96 -6.50 2.05
N MET A 58 -6.70 -6.81 1.75
CA MET A 58 -5.99 -6.28 0.59
C MET A 58 -6.15 -7.21 -0.62
N GLN A 59 -6.44 -6.61 -1.78
CA GLN A 59 -6.54 -7.27 -3.07
C GLN A 59 -5.75 -6.47 -4.11
N ILE A 60 -5.07 -7.20 -4.99
CA ILE A 60 -4.38 -6.59 -6.14
C ILE A 60 -5.30 -6.79 -7.34
N GLU A 61 -5.92 -5.72 -7.83
CA GLU A 61 -6.83 -5.82 -8.99
C GLU A 61 -6.03 -5.95 -10.28
N GLU A 62 -4.98 -5.13 -10.40
CA GLU A 62 -4.12 -5.05 -11.58
C GLU A 62 -2.65 -4.99 -11.16
N PHE A 63 -1.78 -5.65 -11.93
CA PHE A 63 -0.33 -5.56 -11.78
C PHE A 63 0.34 -5.79 -13.13
N THR A 64 1.01 -4.77 -13.64
CA THR A 64 1.70 -4.79 -14.94
C THR A 64 3.12 -4.24 -14.78
N LEU A 65 4.06 -4.83 -15.52
CA LEU A 65 5.48 -4.41 -15.52
C LEU A 65 5.85 -3.56 -16.74
N ASN A 66 5.02 -3.54 -17.79
CA ASN A 66 5.25 -2.74 -18.98
C ASN A 66 3.92 -2.23 -19.60
N PRO A 67 3.52 -0.98 -19.32
CA PRO A 67 4.15 -0.05 -18.37
C PRO A 67 4.02 -0.58 -16.93
N HIS A 68 4.85 -0.08 -16.01
CA HIS A 68 4.68 -0.38 -14.58
C HIS A 68 3.38 0.28 -14.09
N HIS A 69 2.46 -0.52 -13.56
CA HIS A 69 1.21 -0.03 -12.99
C HIS A 69 0.60 -1.11 -12.09
N ALA A 70 0.00 -0.69 -10.98
CA ALA A 70 -0.76 -1.59 -10.12
C ALA A 70 -1.96 -0.88 -9.49
N VAL A 71 -3.02 -1.65 -9.27
CA VAL A 71 -4.23 -1.20 -8.56
C VAL A 71 -4.42 -2.06 -7.34
N VAL A 72 -4.48 -1.43 -6.17
CA VAL A 72 -4.67 -2.11 -4.89
C VAL A 72 -5.98 -1.65 -4.27
N THR A 73 -6.82 -2.61 -3.90
CA THR A 73 -8.05 -2.38 -3.14
C THR A 73 -7.85 -2.87 -1.71
N VAL A 74 -8.30 -2.09 -0.73
CA VAL A 74 -8.30 -2.48 0.69
C VAL A 74 -9.69 -2.25 1.29
N CYS A 75 -10.39 -3.34 1.61
CA CYS A 75 -11.63 -3.30 2.37
C CYS A 75 -11.33 -3.26 3.88
N ASN A 76 -12.14 -2.53 4.65
CA ASN A 76 -11.97 -2.36 6.09
C ASN A 76 -10.54 -1.92 6.47
N ASN A 77 -10.00 -0.93 5.74
CA ASN A 77 -8.66 -0.40 6.01
C ASN A 77 -8.63 0.22 7.41
N PHE A 78 -7.87 -0.38 8.33
CA PHE A 78 -7.85 0.01 9.74
C PHE A 78 -7.57 1.50 9.96
N GLU A 79 -6.71 2.10 9.13
CA GLU A 79 -6.33 3.51 9.22
C GLU A 79 -7.51 4.41 8.88
N CYS A 80 -8.28 4.04 7.85
CA CYS A 80 -9.39 4.84 7.35
C CYS A 80 -10.69 4.58 8.12
N GLU A 81 -10.88 3.38 8.70
CA GLU A 81 -12.05 3.04 9.53
C GLU A 81 -12.12 3.85 10.83
N ILE A 82 -10.96 4.20 11.39
CA ILE A 82 -10.87 5.02 12.62
C ILE A 82 -10.81 6.51 12.33
N ALA A 83 -10.77 6.90 11.05
CA ALA A 83 -10.65 8.29 10.65
C ALA A 83 -11.98 9.03 10.86
N PRO A 84 -11.95 10.31 11.27
CA PRO A 84 -13.12 11.16 11.14
C PRO A 84 -13.57 11.25 9.69
N ALA A 85 -14.89 11.38 9.48
CA ALA A 85 -15.44 11.60 8.16
C ALA A 85 -14.78 12.81 7.49
N SER A 86 -14.32 12.62 6.25
CA SER A 86 -13.50 13.57 5.51
C SER A 86 -13.99 13.71 4.07
N LYS A 87 -13.68 14.84 3.42
CA LYS A 87 -13.86 14.98 1.96
C LYS A 87 -12.65 14.50 1.16
N GLN A 88 -11.54 14.26 1.85
CA GLN A 88 -10.27 13.85 1.27
C GLN A 88 -9.89 12.44 1.73
N PRO A 89 -9.15 11.67 0.91
CA PRO A 89 -8.60 10.38 1.31
C PRO A 89 -7.70 10.52 2.55
N TYR A 90 -7.77 9.53 3.44
CA TYR A 90 -7.12 9.58 4.76
C TYR A 90 -5.89 8.66 4.88
N GLY A 91 -5.78 7.62 4.05
CA GLY A 91 -4.87 6.48 4.25
C GLY A 91 -3.38 6.79 3.98
N GLN A 92 -2.77 7.72 4.72
CA GLN A 92 -1.40 8.18 4.51
C GLN A 92 -0.37 7.07 4.81
N LEU A 93 -0.54 6.36 5.94
CA LEU A 93 0.33 5.27 6.36
C LEU A 93 0.21 4.09 5.39
N THR A 94 -1.01 3.71 5.03
CA THR A 94 -1.29 2.63 4.07
C THR A 94 -0.71 2.97 2.69
N ARG A 95 -0.92 4.20 2.21
CA ARG A 95 -0.37 4.68 0.93
C ARG A 95 1.15 4.69 0.94
N GLY A 96 1.76 5.12 2.04
CA GLY A 96 3.21 5.06 2.24
C GLY A 96 3.73 3.63 2.19
N LEU A 97 3.07 2.70 2.90
CA LEU A 97 3.42 1.28 2.90
C LEU A 97 3.41 0.68 1.50
N ILE A 98 2.35 0.90 0.73
CA ILE A 98 2.24 0.39 -0.64
C ILE A 98 3.34 1.01 -1.52
N ALA A 99 3.58 2.33 -1.40
CA ALA A 99 4.62 3.02 -2.18
C ALA A 99 6.02 2.46 -1.89
N GLY A 100 6.37 2.30 -0.61
CA GLY A 100 7.68 1.78 -0.20
C GLY A 100 7.86 0.32 -0.60
N TYR A 101 6.81 -0.48 -0.44
CA TYR A 101 6.81 -1.88 -0.80
C TYR A 101 7.04 -2.08 -2.30
N LEU A 102 6.22 -1.46 -3.14
CA LEU A 102 6.33 -1.59 -4.60
C LEU A 102 7.62 -0.98 -5.13
N SER A 103 8.05 0.17 -4.57
CA SER A 103 9.30 0.80 -5.02
C SER A 103 10.51 -0.09 -4.77
N HIS A 104 10.60 -0.68 -3.57
CA HIS A 104 11.68 -1.58 -3.24
C HIS A 104 11.57 -2.91 -4.00
N LEU A 105 10.35 -3.43 -4.17
CA LEU A 105 10.14 -4.69 -4.88
C LEU A 105 10.58 -4.59 -6.35
N LEU A 106 10.13 -3.55 -7.05
CA LEU A 106 10.36 -3.33 -8.47
C LEU A 106 11.70 -2.66 -8.79
N GLY A 107 12.33 -2.01 -7.81
CA GLY A 107 13.61 -1.33 -8.01
C GLY A 107 13.52 0.02 -8.74
N LEU A 108 12.33 0.64 -8.73
CA LEU A 108 12.10 2.00 -9.24
C LEU A 108 11.19 2.76 -8.28
N GLU A 109 11.21 4.09 -8.34
CA GLU A 109 10.35 4.89 -7.47
C GLU A 109 8.88 4.86 -7.96
N MET A 110 7.99 4.34 -7.11
CA MET A 110 6.55 4.26 -7.35
C MET A 110 5.83 5.33 -6.54
N GLU A 111 4.97 6.10 -7.19
CA GLU A 111 3.99 6.96 -6.54
C GLU A 111 2.65 6.24 -6.39
N VAL A 112 1.99 6.45 -5.26
CA VAL A 112 0.69 5.85 -4.94
C VAL A 112 -0.30 6.96 -4.63
N ASN A 113 -1.47 6.91 -5.25
CA ASN A 113 -2.57 7.83 -5.02
C ASN A 113 -3.80 7.07 -4.53
N GLU A 114 -4.38 7.48 -3.40
CA GLU A 114 -5.64 6.92 -2.92
C GLU A 114 -6.80 7.60 -3.65
N THR A 115 -7.49 6.89 -4.54
CA THR A 115 -8.58 7.42 -5.37
C THR A 115 -9.95 7.26 -4.71
N GLU A 116 -10.11 6.25 -3.85
CA GLU A 116 -11.30 5.95 -3.07
C GLU A 116 -10.90 5.68 -1.62
N CYS A 117 -11.74 6.08 -0.66
CA CYS A 117 -11.46 5.97 0.76
C CYS A 117 -12.75 5.81 1.57
N VAL A 118 -12.78 4.85 2.49
CA VAL A 118 -13.93 4.65 3.39
C VAL A 118 -14.19 5.87 4.28
N ALA A 119 -13.15 6.63 4.65
CA ALA A 119 -13.30 7.88 5.40
C ALA A 119 -14.03 8.98 4.60
N ARG A 120 -14.05 8.87 3.26
CA ARG A 120 -14.81 9.73 2.35
C ARG A 120 -16.24 9.21 2.11
N GLY A 121 -16.54 7.99 2.55
CA GLY A 121 -17.81 7.31 2.33
C GLY A 121 -17.82 6.37 1.11
N ASP A 122 -16.67 6.11 0.49
CA ASP A 122 -16.55 5.09 -0.56
C ASP A 122 -16.65 3.67 0.03
N PRO A 123 -17.00 2.63 -0.76
CA PRO A 123 -17.16 1.27 -0.24
C PRO A 123 -15.86 0.60 0.21
N HIS A 124 -14.71 1.05 -0.29
CA HIS A 124 -13.38 0.55 0.06
C HIS A 124 -12.32 1.62 -0.21
N CYS A 125 -11.08 1.36 0.23
CA CYS A 125 -9.96 2.20 -0.16
C CYS A 125 -9.33 1.66 -1.45
N ARG A 126 -9.09 2.52 -2.44
CA ARG A 126 -8.49 2.14 -3.73
C ARG A 126 -7.25 2.96 -4.00
N PHE A 127 -6.15 2.30 -4.36
CA PHE A 127 -4.83 2.89 -4.52
C PHE A 127 -4.30 2.65 -5.94
N GLU A 128 -4.05 3.73 -6.66
CA GLU A 128 -3.43 3.75 -7.99
C GLU A 128 -1.92 3.90 -7.86
N CYS A 129 -1.17 2.93 -8.35
CA CYS A 129 0.28 2.86 -8.22
C CYS A 129 0.95 2.96 -9.60
N LYS A 130 1.87 3.92 -9.79
CA LYS A 130 2.59 4.10 -11.05
C LYS A 130 4.00 4.66 -10.79
N PRO A 131 4.94 4.57 -11.76
CA PRO A 131 6.24 5.22 -11.63
C PRO A 131 6.10 6.71 -11.35
N ARG A 132 6.92 7.20 -10.42
CA ARG A 132 7.09 8.63 -10.21
C ARG A 132 7.75 9.23 -11.45
N LYS A 133 7.21 10.36 -11.93
CA LYS A 133 7.75 11.09 -13.08
C LYS A 133 9.05 11.82 -12.76
#